data_AF-A0A1N5WT81-F1
#
_entry.id   AF-A0A1N5WT81-F1
#
_cell.length_a   1.000
_cell.length_b   1.000
_cell.length_c   1.000
_cell.angle_alpha   90.00
_cell.angle_beta   90.00
_cell.angle_gamma   90.00
#
_symmetry.space_group_name_H-M   'P 1'
#
loop_
_entity.id
_entity.type
_entity.pdbx_description
1 polymer ?
#
loop_
_entity_poly.entity_id
_entity_poly.type
_entity_poly.pdbx_seq_one_letter_code
_entity_poly.pdbx_strand_id
1 'polypeptide(L)'
;MAFRAATYAGWLQLGWLPVAGDGFGNSYVLLIRGPLAGCVAFVEAIADPDEIAYVAASNLWTFLRFLFEKELGAKGWPFGSKVVLAADPDLAQIPGDLLPWAH
;
A
#
# COMPACT_ATOMS: atom_id res chain seq x y z
N MET A 1 11.67 -17.68 -0.38
CA MET A 1 12.78 -16.71 -0.37
C MET A 1 12.48 -15.74 0.76
N ALA A 2 13.29 -15.74 1.82
CA ALA A 2 12.99 -14.93 3.01
C ALA A 2 13.05 -13.44 2.66
N PHE A 3 12.01 -12.68 3.03
CA PHE A 3 12.01 -11.22 3.03
C PHE A 3 13.17 -10.77 3.92
N ARG A 4 14.35 -10.56 3.34
CA ARG A 4 15.36 -9.73 4.00
C ARG A 4 14.71 -8.35 4.02
N ALA A 5 14.36 -7.90 5.21
CA ALA A 5 14.02 -6.52 5.48
C ALA A 5 15.20 -5.64 5.08
N ALA A 6 15.38 -5.42 3.78
CA ALA A 6 16.07 -4.28 3.22
C ALA A 6 15.19 -3.08 3.54
N THR A 7 15.11 -2.78 4.83
CA THR A 7 14.49 -1.58 5.35
C THR A 7 15.36 -0.46 4.86
N TYR A 8 14.83 0.36 3.95
CA TYR A 8 15.44 1.66 3.73
C TYR A 8 15.47 2.37 5.08
N ALA A 9 16.68 2.70 5.57
CA ALA A 9 16.87 3.18 6.94
C ALA A 9 16.05 4.45 7.26
N GLY A 10 15.68 5.23 6.22
CA GLY A 10 14.85 6.42 6.36
C GLY A 10 13.37 6.15 6.65
N TRP A 11 12.83 4.97 6.34
CA TRP A 11 11.39 4.71 6.46
C TRP A 11 10.86 4.83 7.88
N LEU A 12 11.62 4.36 8.88
CA LEU A 12 11.23 4.54 10.28
C LEU A 12 11.17 6.02 10.67
N GLN A 13 12.02 6.88 10.08
CA GLN A 13 12.00 8.32 10.33
C GLN A 13 10.78 8.98 9.70
N LEU A 14 10.38 8.52 8.52
CA LEU A 14 9.13 8.91 7.84
C LEU A 14 7.87 8.34 8.52
N GLY A 15 8.02 7.39 9.45
CA GLY A 15 6.90 6.68 10.06
C GLY A 15 6.26 5.68 9.11
N TRP A 16 7.07 5.00 8.29
CA TRP A 16 6.66 3.96 7.36
C TRP A 16 7.17 2.61 7.87
N LEU A 17 6.25 1.68 8.09
CA LEU A 17 6.55 0.34 8.59
C LEU A 17 6.27 -0.68 7.48
N PRO A 18 7.29 -1.39 6.96
CA PRO A 18 7.06 -2.43 5.94
C PRO A 18 6.15 -3.54 6.44
N VAL A 19 5.15 -3.91 5.64
CA VAL A 19 4.18 -4.96 5.96
C VAL A 19 4.11 -6.06 4.91
N ALA A 20 4.46 -5.78 3.65
CA ALA A 20 4.57 -6.78 2.60
C ALA A 20 5.53 -6.33 1.47
N GLY A 21 5.92 -7.25 0.61
CA GLY A 21 6.66 -6.96 -0.62
C GLY A 21 5.95 -7.55 -1.85
N ASP A 22 6.21 -7.01 -3.03
CA ASP A 22 5.66 -7.50 -4.29
C ASP A 22 6.46 -8.66 -4.92
N GLY A 23 7.61 -9.01 -4.32
CA GLY A 23 8.52 -10.04 -4.82
C GLY A 23 9.54 -9.55 -5.85
N PHE A 24 9.44 -8.29 -6.29
CA PHE A 24 10.34 -7.65 -7.26
C PHE A 24 11.15 -6.49 -6.65
N GLY A 25 10.98 -6.26 -5.34
CA GLY A 25 11.76 -5.30 -4.57
C GLY A 25 10.98 -4.03 -4.20
N ASN A 26 9.70 -3.94 -4.55
CA ASN A 26 8.81 -2.90 -4.06
C ASN A 26 8.10 -3.36 -2.80
N SER A 27 7.59 -2.40 -2.03
CA SER A 27 7.07 -2.66 -0.69
C SER A 27 5.72 -2.02 -0.46
N TYR A 28 4.90 -2.71 0.34
CA TYR A 28 3.76 -2.10 1.01
C TYR A 28 4.20 -1.69 2.42
N VAL A 29 3.90 -0.45 2.79
CA VAL A 29 4.23 0.14 4.08
C VAL A 29 2.97 0.61 4.79
N LEU A 30 2.85 0.34 6.09
CA LEU A 30 1.89 0.96 6.96
C LEU A 30 2.40 2.34 7.38
N LEU A 31 1.60 3.37 7.13
CA LEU A 31 1.89 4.73 7.55
C LEU A 31 1.47 4.88 9.01
N ILE A 32 2.42 5.09 9.92
CA ILE A 32 2.15 5.21 11.37
C ILE A 32 2.22 6.66 11.88
N ARG A 33 2.50 7.62 10.99
CA ARG A 33 2.57 9.06 11.26
C ARG A 33 2.00 9.85 10.08
N GLY A 34 1.66 11.12 10.33
CA GLY A 34 1.18 12.04 9.30
C GLY A 34 -0.32 11.95 9.01
N PRO A 35 -0.81 12.70 8.00
CA PRO A 35 -2.24 12.81 7.69
C PRO A 35 -2.87 11.52 7.17
N LEU A 36 -2.04 10.61 6.62
CA LEU A 36 -2.46 9.30 6.11
C LEU A 36 -2.19 8.17 7.11
N ALA A 37 -1.93 8.49 8.38
CA ALA A 37 -1.66 7.48 9.40
C ALA A 37 -2.80 6.45 9.47
N GLY A 38 -2.43 5.17 9.53
CA GLY A 38 -3.33 4.03 9.46
C GLY A 38 -3.40 3.39 8.07
N CYS A 39 -3.19 4.16 7.00
CA CYS A 39 -3.26 3.65 5.62
C CYS A 39 -2.08 2.75 5.27
N VAL A 40 -2.29 1.85 4.29
CA VAL A 40 -1.22 1.06 3.69
C VAL A 40 -0.92 1.61 2.30
N ALA A 41 0.33 2.00 2.08
CA ALA A 41 0.82 2.58 0.84
C ALA A 41 1.77 1.63 0.11
N PHE A 42 1.82 1.72 -1.21
CA PHE A 42 2.81 1.07 -2.05
C PHE A 42 3.96 2.04 -2.36
N VAL A 43 5.19 1.54 -2.30
CA VAL A 43 6.43 2.29 -2.53
C VAL A 43 7.26 1.54 -3.56
N GLU A 44 7.64 2.23 -4.64
CA GLU A 44 8.60 1.73 -5.64
C GLU A 44 10.01 1.79 -5.07
N ALA A 45 10.31 0.94 -4.09
CA ALA A 45 11.48 1.08 -3.23
C ALA A 45 12.85 0.98 -3.94
N ILE A 46 12.88 0.50 -5.20
CA ILE A 46 14.08 0.49 -6.03
C ILE A 46 14.29 1.83 -6.74
N ALA A 47 13.23 2.43 -7.27
CA ALA A 47 13.30 3.66 -8.06
C ALA A 47 13.25 4.89 -7.15
N ASP A 48 12.22 4.96 -6.30
CA ASP A 48 11.87 6.14 -5.51
C ASP A 48 11.52 5.71 -4.07
N PRO A 49 12.52 5.34 -3.25
CA PRO A 49 12.28 4.80 -1.90
C PRO A 49 11.64 5.80 -0.94
N ASP A 50 11.71 7.09 -1.20
CA ASP A 50 11.20 8.14 -0.32
C ASP A 50 9.83 8.71 -0.77
N GLU A 51 9.19 8.07 -1.75
CA GLU A 51 7.92 8.52 -2.32
C GLU A 51 6.83 7.44 -2.25
N ILE A 52 5.61 7.86 -1.92
CA ILE A 52 4.43 6.99 -1.99
C ILE A 52 3.94 6.98 -3.44
N ALA A 53 3.95 5.82 -4.07
CA ALA A 53 3.38 5.67 -5.42
C ALA A 53 1.85 5.72 -5.38
N TYR A 54 1.23 5.03 -4.42
CA TYR A 54 -0.22 5.08 -4.17
C TYR A 54 -0.61 4.50 -2.80
N VAL A 55 -1.81 4.81 -2.34
CA VAL A 55 -2.45 4.18 -1.17
C VAL A 55 -3.26 2.96 -1.64
N ALA A 56 -2.90 1.78 -1.13
CA ALA A 56 -3.48 0.51 -1.52
C ALA A 56 -4.69 0.08 -0.66
N ALA A 57 -4.79 0.62 0.56
CA ALA A 57 -5.92 0.41 1.47
C ALA A 57 -5.97 1.50 2.56
N SER A 58 -7.16 1.80 3.06
CA SER A 58 -7.40 2.76 4.14
C SER A 58 -6.84 2.29 5.50
N ASN A 59 -6.67 0.98 5.68
CA ASN A 59 -6.11 0.39 6.89
C ASN A 59 -5.48 -0.99 6.66
N LEU A 60 -4.69 -1.44 7.65
CA LEU A 60 -3.98 -2.72 7.60
C LEU A 60 -4.91 -3.94 7.44
N TRP A 61 -6.06 -3.96 8.10
CA TRP A 61 -6.97 -5.11 8.05
C TRP A 61 -7.62 -5.24 6.67
N THR A 62 -8.02 -4.11 6.09
CA THR A 62 -8.54 -4.08 4.72
C THR A 62 -7.46 -4.49 3.71
N PHE A 63 -6.22 -4.04 3.90
CA PHE A 63 -5.08 -4.50 3.09
C PHE A 63 -4.89 -6.02 3.16
N LEU A 64 -4.88 -6.60 4.36
CA LEU A 64 -4.74 -8.05 4.53
C LEU A 64 -5.89 -8.81 3.86
N ARG A 65 -7.13 -8.32 3.99
CA ARG A 65 -8.29 -8.89 3.29
C ARG A 65 -8.08 -8.89 1.77
N PHE A 66 -7.69 -7.75 1.19
CA PHE A 66 -7.42 -7.65 -0.24
C PHE A 66 -6.29 -8.59 -0.69
N LEU A 67 -5.21 -8.68 0.09
CA LEU A 67 -4.10 -9.59 -0.19
C LEU A 67 -4.58 -11.05 -0.22
N PHE A 68 -5.34 -11.48 0.79
CA PHE A 68 -5.86 -12.85 0.83
C PHE A 68 -6.86 -13.14 -0.30
N GLU A 69 -7.76 -12.21 -0.61
CA GLU A 69 -8.67 -12.35 -1.74
C GLU A 69 -7.91 -12.50 -3.06
N LYS A 70 -6.84 -11.72 -3.26
CA LYS A 70 -5.95 -11.83 -4.43
C LYS A 70 -5.27 -13.20 -4.50
N GLU A 71 -4.72 -13.70 -3.38
CA GLU A 71 -4.11 -15.04 -3.32
C GLU A 71 -5.14 -16.15 -3.62
N LEU A 72 -6.42 -15.92 -3.32
CA LEU A 72 -7.54 -16.81 -3.67
C LEU A 72 -8.05 -16.61 -5.11
N GLY A 73 -7.45 -15.72 -5.89
CA GLY A 73 -7.76 -15.51 -7.31
C GLY A 73 -8.76 -14.38 -7.61
N ALA A 74 -9.14 -13.57 -6.61
CA ALA A 74 -9.92 -12.36 -6.84
C ALA A 74 -9.16 -11.37 -7.73
N LYS A 75 -9.90 -10.59 -8.51
CA LYS A 75 -9.35 -9.60 -9.45
C LYS A 75 -9.84 -8.20 -9.09
N GLY A 76 -9.08 -7.19 -9.50
CA GLY A 76 -9.49 -5.78 -9.41
C GLY A 76 -8.83 -5.00 -8.29
N TRP A 77 -8.21 -5.63 -7.28
CA TRP A 77 -7.33 -4.89 -6.37
C TRP A 77 -5.88 -4.87 -6.91
N PRO A 78 -5.13 -3.75 -6.81
CA PRO A 78 -5.52 -2.44 -6.26
C PRO A 78 -6.12 -1.45 -7.30
N PHE A 79 -6.12 -1.75 -8.59
CA PHE A 79 -6.36 -0.75 -9.65
C PHE A 79 -7.83 -0.58 -10.10
N GLY A 80 -8.71 -1.51 -9.75
CA GLY A 80 -10.12 -1.52 -10.13
C GLY A 80 -10.96 -0.66 -9.20
N SER A 81 -11.02 0.64 -9.45
CA SER A 81 -11.69 1.65 -8.59
C SER A 81 -13.05 1.22 -8.06
N LYS A 82 -13.95 0.72 -8.92
CA LYS A 82 -15.29 0.29 -8.51
C LYS A 82 -15.26 -0.87 -7.52
N VAL A 83 -14.37 -1.85 -7.72
CA VAL A 83 -14.23 -3.03 -6.86
C VAL A 83 -13.62 -2.61 -5.52
N VAL A 84 -12.57 -1.79 -5.57
CA VAL A 84 -11.84 -1.34 -4.39
C VAL A 84 -12.71 -0.44 -3.53
N LEU A 85 -13.36 0.59 -4.08
CA LEU A 85 -14.21 1.53 -3.31
C LEU A 85 -15.47 0.86 -2.75
N ALA A 86 -16.01 -0.17 -3.41
CA ALA A 86 -17.11 -0.94 -2.84
C ALA A 86 -16.70 -1.71 -1.58
N ALA A 87 -15.43 -2.13 -1.50
CA ALA A 87 -14.89 -2.95 -0.43
C ALA A 87 -14.11 -2.15 0.63
N ASP A 88 -13.66 -0.95 0.27
CA ASP A 88 -12.92 0.01 1.10
C ASP A 88 -13.39 1.45 0.79
N PRO A 89 -14.57 1.85 1.28
CA PRO A 89 -15.15 3.15 0.95
C PRO A 89 -14.36 4.34 1.50
N ASP A 90 -13.55 4.12 2.54
CA ASP A 90 -12.75 5.18 3.18
C ASP A 90 -11.63 5.68 2.27
N LEU A 91 -11.23 4.90 1.25
CA LEU A 91 -10.31 5.36 0.21
C LEU A 91 -10.85 6.56 -0.60
N ALA A 92 -12.16 6.80 -0.57
CA ALA A 92 -12.74 7.99 -1.20
C ALA A 92 -12.29 9.32 -0.53
N GLN A 93 -11.72 9.27 0.67
CA GLN A 93 -11.18 10.44 1.38
C GLN A 93 -9.70 10.71 1.05
N ILE A 94 -9.03 9.79 0.36
CA ILE A 94 -7.61 9.92 0.01
C ILE A 94 -7.46 10.88 -1.17
N PRO A 95 -6.42 11.74 -1.18
CA PRO A 95 -6.09 12.57 -2.33
C PRO A 95 -6.06 11.75 -3.63
N GLY A 96 -6.72 12.25 -4.67
CA GLY A 96 -6.97 11.48 -5.88
C GLY A 96 -5.71 11.06 -6.63
N ASP A 97 -4.64 11.85 -6.53
CA ASP A 97 -3.31 11.61 -7.10
C ASP A 97 -2.56 10.45 -6.43
N LEU A 98 -2.94 10.09 -5.20
CA LEU A 98 -2.41 8.94 -4.45
C LEU A 98 -3.28 7.69 -4.63
N LEU A 99 -4.29 7.70 -5.50
CA LEU A 99 -5.08 6.51 -5.78
C LEU A 99 -4.45 5.67 -6.90
N PRO A 100 -4.52 4.32 -6.84
CA PRO A 100 -3.85 3.46 -7.81
C PRO A 100 -4.32 3.66 -9.27
N TRP A 101 -5.55 4.11 -9.46
CA TRP A 101 -6.17 4.32 -10.79
C TRP A 101 -6.06 5.77 -11.28
N ALA A 102 -5.21 6.58 -10.66
CA ALA A 102 -4.93 7.95 -11.09
C ALA A 102 -3.89 8.02 -12.21
N HIS A 103 -3.16 6.93 -12.45
CA HIS A 103 -2.03 6.82 -13.39
C HIS A 103 -2.28 5.73 -14.44
#